data_AF-A0A7V1M151-F1
#
_entry.id   AF-A0A7V1M151-F1
#
_cell.length_a   1.000
_cell.length_b   1.000
_cell.length_c   1.000
_cell.angle_alpha   90.00
_cell.angle_beta   90.00
_cell.angle_gamma   90.00
#
_symmetry.space_group_name_H-M   'P 1'
#
loop_
_entity.id
_entity.type
_entity.pdbx_description
1 polymer ?
#
loop_
_entity_poly.entity_id
_entity_poly.type
_entity_poly.pdbx_seq_one_letter_code
_entity_poly.pdbx_strand_id
1 'polypeptide(L)'
;MLYRRFSKSTGNDPPGRLQCVNRRQRNLMQTEGNMANTVAVIIADIKDSKKMKERERYEWQLFLKSAIVQVNENWAADIEAPFMITKGDEFQGVVANVPRVHSIMIEFERLLHPLGLRYGIGLGAIQRMGANIPIEMDGPAFHRANAALNYAKKNRLRVNFRSTDQQLDLYINTVYTLMYAIKKRWSTITFKRYWRYKELGTYHKVADLEGVSPQAVWDSLRNAHATDVIAAEEAVMNFLATKMVALGADEADDQSPG
;
A
#
# COMPACT_ATOMS: atom_id res chain seq x y z
N MET A 1 53.46 56.00 -47.31
CA MET A 1 54.44 55.52 -46.29
C MET A 1 53.64 54.83 -45.19
N LEU A 2 53.63 53.48 -45.18
CA LEU A 2 54.23 52.61 -44.12
C LEU A 2 53.59 52.82 -42.73
N TYR A 3 53.05 51.83 -41.99
CA TYR A 3 52.93 50.39 -42.11
C TYR A 3 51.89 49.86 -41.08
N ARG A 4 51.27 48.71 -41.40
CA ARG A 4 50.46 47.74 -40.61
C ARG A 4 50.44 47.80 -39.06
N ARG A 5 49.25 47.51 -38.47
CA ARG A 5 48.96 46.25 -37.74
C ARG A 5 47.46 46.02 -37.49
N PHE A 6 47.03 44.78 -37.76
CA PHE A 6 45.73 44.19 -37.44
C PHE A 6 45.72 43.71 -35.97
N SER A 7 44.59 43.86 -35.27
CA SER A 7 43.99 42.78 -34.46
C SER A 7 42.54 43.14 -34.08
N LYS A 8 41.59 42.29 -34.49
CA LYS A 8 40.20 42.29 -33.99
C LYS A 8 40.16 41.68 -32.59
N SER A 9 39.32 42.22 -31.70
CA SER A 9 38.69 41.45 -30.62
C SER A 9 37.54 42.26 -30.00
N THR A 10 36.33 41.77 -30.23
CA THR A 10 35.04 42.18 -29.65
C THR A 10 34.88 41.64 -28.22
N GLY A 11 34.12 42.34 -27.37
CA GLY A 11 33.38 41.72 -26.27
C GLY A 11 33.67 42.27 -24.87
N ASN A 12 32.78 43.14 -24.39
CA ASN A 12 32.58 43.49 -22.99
C ASN A 12 31.91 42.32 -22.24
N ASP A 13 32.45 41.94 -21.08
CA ASP A 13 31.78 41.78 -19.77
C ASP A 13 32.54 40.78 -18.86
N PRO A 14 32.64 41.05 -17.55
CA PRO A 14 33.35 40.17 -16.61
C PRO A 14 32.53 38.92 -16.26
N PRO A 15 33.17 37.75 -16.05
CA PRO A 15 32.45 36.51 -15.75
C PRO A 15 31.87 36.54 -14.33
N GLY A 16 30.53 36.50 -14.28
CA GLY A 16 29.74 36.27 -13.08
C GLY A 16 30.08 34.93 -12.43
N ARG A 17 30.37 35.02 -11.14
CA ARG A 17 30.60 33.97 -10.15
C ARG A 17 29.53 32.86 -10.26
N LEU A 18 29.88 31.70 -10.85
CA LEU A 18 29.07 30.48 -10.79
C LEU A 18 28.94 30.07 -9.31
N GLN A 19 27.76 30.27 -8.74
CA GLN A 19 27.40 29.59 -7.49
C GLN A 19 27.15 28.12 -7.82
N CYS A 20 28.06 27.25 -7.37
CA CYS A 20 27.80 25.83 -7.19
C CYS A 20 26.67 25.67 -6.17
N VAL A 21 25.41 25.74 -6.61
CA VAL A 21 24.26 25.38 -5.79
C VAL A 21 24.31 23.88 -5.56
N ASN A 22 24.72 23.54 -4.35
CA ASN A 22 24.90 22.21 -3.79
C ASN A 22 23.80 21.24 -4.26
N ARG A 23 24.19 20.14 -4.95
CA ARG A 23 23.26 19.07 -5.38
C ARG A 23 22.46 18.49 -4.22
N ARG A 24 23.01 18.56 -3.00
CA ARG A 24 22.34 18.19 -1.73
C ARG A 24 21.19 19.13 -1.35
N GLN A 25 21.32 20.44 -1.56
CA GLN A 25 20.24 21.40 -1.26
C GLN A 25 19.10 21.32 -2.26
N ARG A 26 19.39 21.03 -3.54
CA ARG A 26 18.34 20.72 -4.53
C ARG A 26 17.61 19.41 -4.24
N ASN A 27 18.30 18.39 -3.71
CA ASN A 27 17.64 17.16 -3.28
C ASN A 27 16.82 17.37 -2.00
N LEU A 28 17.26 18.21 -1.06
CA LEU A 28 16.48 18.55 0.14
C LEU A 28 15.22 19.36 -0.21
N MET A 29 15.34 20.37 -1.09
CA MET A 29 14.21 21.19 -1.54
C MET A 29 13.21 20.42 -2.43
N GLN A 30 13.64 19.35 -3.11
CA GLN A 30 12.72 18.44 -3.81
C GLN A 30 12.05 17.41 -2.90
N THR A 31 12.63 17.10 -1.74
CA THR A 31 11.97 16.26 -0.72
C THR A 31 10.99 17.02 0.16
N GLU A 32 11.15 18.33 0.33
CA GLU A 32 10.29 19.15 1.18
C GLU A 32 9.03 19.65 0.45
N GLY A 33 9.07 19.85 -0.88
CA GLY A 33 7.95 20.37 -1.67
C GLY A 33 6.95 19.35 -2.24
N ASN A 34 6.91 18.10 -1.76
CA ASN A 34 6.11 17.03 -2.43
C ASN A 34 5.38 16.08 -1.45
N MET A 35 5.10 16.54 -0.23
CA MET A 35 4.37 15.79 0.81
C MET A 35 2.84 15.88 0.64
N ALA A 36 2.35 16.84 -0.15
CA ALA A 36 0.94 17.09 -0.49
C ALA A 36 0.24 15.96 -1.29
N ASN A 37 0.90 14.83 -1.54
CA ASN A 37 0.32 13.68 -2.24
C ASN A 37 0.93 12.34 -1.78
N THR A 38 0.94 12.12 -0.47
CA THR A 38 1.39 10.85 0.09
C THR A 38 0.37 9.74 -0.22
N VAL A 39 0.81 8.74 -0.97
CA VAL A 39 -0.02 7.61 -1.39
C VAL A 39 0.56 6.29 -0.87
N ALA A 40 -0.25 5.24 -0.88
CA ALA A 40 0.22 3.90 -0.59
C ALA A 40 0.26 3.05 -1.85
N VAL A 41 1.43 2.50 -2.18
CA VAL A 41 1.57 1.44 -3.18
C VAL A 41 1.43 0.10 -2.50
N ILE A 42 0.56 -0.75 -3.03
CA ILE A 42 0.40 -2.14 -2.60
C ILE A 42 0.92 -3.03 -3.72
N ILE A 43 1.86 -3.91 -3.40
CA ILE A 43 2.30 -5.00 -4.28
C ILE A 43 2.03 -6.31 -3.57
N ALA A 44 1.35 -7.23 -4.24
CA ALA A 44 0.92 -8.49 -3.66
C ALA A 44 1.34 -9.67 -4.53
N ASP A 45 1.75 -10.78 -3.90
CA ASP A 45 2.02 -12.05 -4.57
C ASP A 45 1.21 -13.20 -3.95
N ILE A 46 0.87 -14.19 -4.77
CA ILE A 46 0.22 -15.41 -4.28
C ILE A 46 1.28 -16.31 -3.66
N LYS A 47 1.04 -16.72 -2.42
CA LYS A 47 1.93 -17.65 -1.73
C LYS A 47 1.85 -19.04 -2.36
N ASP A 48 3.02 -19.69 -2.51
CA ASP A 48 3.14 -21.09 -2.95
C ASP A 48 2.55 -21.39 -4.36
N SER A 49 2.30 -20.37 -5.19
CA SER A 49 1.79 -20.50 -6.57
C SER A 49 2.63 -21.44 -7.46
N LYS A 50 3.94 -21.55 -7.17
CA LYS A 50 4.87 -22.46 -7.84
C LYS A 50 4.63 -23.94 -7.57
N LYS A 51 3.88 -24.30 -6.51
CA LYS A 51 3.55 -25.68 -6.14
C LYS A 51 2.20 -26.15 -6.68
N MET A 52 1.42 -25.24 -7.27
CA MET A 52 0.09 -25.56 -7.83
C MET A 52 0.24 -26.32 -9.14
N LYS A 53 -0.70 -27.25 -9.38
CA LYS A 53 -0.81 -27.93 -10.69
C LYS A 53 -1.22 -26.90 -11.75
N GLU A 54 -0.92 -27.19 -13.02
CA GLU A 54 -1.17 -26.26 -14.14
C GLU A 54 -2.65 -25.86 -14.24
N ARG A 55 -3.58 -26.81 -14.09
CA ARG A 55 -5.02 -26.55 -14.09
C ARG A 55 -5.47 -25.64 -12.94
N GLU A 56 -4.99 -25.91 -11.72
CA GLU A 56 -5.28 -25.08 -10.54
C GLU A 56 -4.78 -23.65 -10.76
N ARG A 57 -3.58 -23.50 -11.33
CA ARG A 57 -3.00 -22.18 -11.65
C ARG A 57 -3.90 -21.38 -12.60
N TYR A 58 -4.44 -22.01 -13.63
CA TYR A 58 -5.33 -21.34 -14.58
C TYR A 58 -6.62 -20.85 -13.91
N GLU A 59 -7.28 -21.72 -13.13
CA GLU A 59 -8.51 -21.37 -12.39
C GLU A 59 -8.25 -20.19 -11.43
N TRP A 60 -7.13 -20.22 -10.70
CA TRP A 60 -6.77 -19.12 -9.79
C TRP A 60 -6.43 -17.81 -10.50
N GLN A 61 -5.85 -17.85 -11.71
CA GLN A 61 -5.66 -16.64 -12.50
C GLN A 61 -6.99 -16.00 -12.90
N LEU A 62 -8.03 -16.80 -13.18
CA LEU A 62 -9.37 -16.27 -13.44
C LEU A 62 -9.97 -15.62 -12.18
N PHE A 63 -9.84 -16.27 -11.02
CA PHE A 63 -10.29 -15.70 -9.75
C PHE A 63 -9.55 -14.41 -9.40
N LEU A 64 -8.22 -14.36 -9.60
CA LEU A 64 -7.43 -13.14 -9.40
C LEU A 64 -7.90 -12.00 -10.30
N LYS A 65 -8.11 -12.27 -11.60
CA LYS A 65 -8.64 -11.26 -12.53
C LYS A 65 -9.99 -10.74 -12.09
N SER A 66 -10.90 -11.62 -11.69
CA SER A 66 -12.23 -11.23 -11.19
C SER A 66 -12.13 -10.41 -9.90
N ALA A 67 -11.26 -10.80 -8.96
CA ALA A 67 -11.06 -10.07 -7.71
C ALA A 67 -10.48 -8.67 -7.96
N ILE A 68 -9.53 -8.52 -8.88
CA ILE A 68 -8.96 -7.22 -9.27
C ILE A 68 -10.06 -6.30 -9.82
N VAL A 69 -10.93 -6.81 -10.72
CA VAL A 69 -12.04 -6.02 -11.27
C VAL A 69 -12.96 -5.55 -10.14
N GLN A 70 -13.43 -6.47 -9.29
CA GLN A 70 -14.33 -6.15 -8.18
C GLN A 70 -13.72 -5.14 -7.19
N VAL A 71 -12.44 -5.29 -6.85
CA VAL A 71 -11.77 -4.35 -5.93
C VAL A 71 -11.62 -2.98 -6.58
N ASN A 72 -11.21 -2.91 -7.85
CA ASN A 72 -11.09 -1.63 -8.55
C ASN A 72 -12.43 -0.89 -8.66
N GLU A 73 -13.53 -1.62 -8.85
CA GLU A 73 -14.88 -1.03 -8.89
C GLU A 73 -15.34 -0.57 -7.50
N ASN A 74 -15.22 -1.43 -6.49
CA ASN A 74 -15.71 -1.15 -5.13
C ASN A 74 -14.91 -0.03 -4.42
N TRP A 75 -13.64 0.14 -4.78
CA TRP A 75 -12.72 1.09 -4.15
C TRP A 75 -12.25 2.18 -5.11
N ALA A 76 -12.96 2.41 -6.22
CA ALA A 76 -12.58 3.36 -7.25
C ALA A 76 -12.28 4.78 -6.71
N ALA A 77 -13.01 5.23 -5.68
CA ALA A 77 -12.81 6.54 -5.06
C ALA A 77 -11.53 6.63 -4.21
N ASP A 78 -11.00 5.50 -3.76
CA ASP A 78 -9.82 5.43 -2.87
C ASP A 78 -8.54 5.03 -3.62
N ILE A 79 -8.68 4.58 -4.87
CA ILE A 79 -7.60 4.08 -5.73
C ILE A 79 -7.16 5.18 -6.69
N GLU A 80 -5.87 5.53 -6.62
CA GLU A 80 -5.27 6.47 -7.56
C GLU A 80 -4.94 5.81 -8.89
N ALA A 81 -4.38 4.60 -8.86
CA ALA A 81 -4.09 3.82 -10.06
C ALA A 81 -4.57 2.38 -9.85
N PRO A 82 -5.38 1.85 -10.78
CA PRO A 82 -6.09 0.58 -10.59
C PRO A 82 -5.13 -0.58 -10.37
N PHE A 83 -5.56 -1.54 -9.56
CA PHE A 83 -4.85 -2.79 -9.41
C PHE A 83 -4.76 -3.51 -10.75
N MET A 84 -3.59 -4.03 -11.06
CA MET A 84 -3.35 -4.82 -12.26
C MET A 84 -2.31 -5.92 -12.00
N ILE A 85 -2.39 -6.99 -12.76
CA ILE A 85 -1.36 -8.04 -12.76
C ILE A 85 -0.11 -7.48 -13.45
N THR A 86 1.04 -7.60 -12.79
CA THR A 86 2.33 -7.16 -13.33
C THR A 86 3.14 -8.33 -13.86
N LYS A 87 3.26 -9.39 -13.07
CA LYS A 87 4.10 -10.54 -13.41
C LYS A 87 3.58 -11.82 -12.79
N GLY A 88 3.07 -12.72 -13.61
CA GLY A 88 2.61 -14.04 -13.17
C GLY A 88 1.45 -13.93 -12.20
N ASP A 89 1.73 -14.16 -10.92
CA ASP A 89 0.81 -14.09 -9.78
C ASP A 89 0.98 -12.81 -8.93
N GLU A 90 1.86 -11.90 -9.36
CA GLU A 90 2.05 -10.60 -8.74
C GLU A 90 1.09 -9.58 -9.34
N PHE A 91 0.48 -8.78 -8.47
CA PHE A 91 -0.35 -7.65 -8.84
C PHE A 91 -0.03 -6.45 -7.96
N GLN A 92 -0.26 -5.25 -8.48
CA GLN A 92 0.00 -4.01 -7.76
C GLN A 92 -1.04 -2.94 -8.08
N GLY A 93 -1.20 -1.99 -7.19
CA GLY A 93 -2.06 -0.82 -7.36
C GLY A 93 -1.61 0.33 -6.47
N VAL A 94 -2.16 1.52 -6.72
CA VAL A 94 -1.87 2.74 -5.95
C VAL A 94 -3.15 3.21 -5.27
N VAL A 95 -3.08 3.38 -3.96
CA VAL A 95 -4.18 3.81 -3.10
C VAL A 95 -3.92 5.25 -2.65
N ALA A 96 -4.80 6.17 -3.07
CA ALA A 96 -4.75 7.56 -2.64
C ALA A 96 -5.16 7.69 -1.17
N ASN A 97 -6.21 6.97 -0.75
CA ASN A 97 -6.70 7.02 0.63
C ASN A 97 -5.97 6.00 1.51
N VAL A 98 -4.81 6.40 2.05
CA VAL A 98 -3.91 5.53 2.85
C VAL A 98 -4.64 4.76 3.99
N PRO A 99 -5.57 5.37 4.76
CA PRO A 99 -6.39 4.64 5.73
C PRO A 99 -7.15 3.42 5.18
N ARG A 100 -7.47 3.40 3.87
CA ARG A 100 -8.20 2.30 3.22
C ARG A 100 -7.32 1.14 2.76
N VAL A 101 -6.00 1.27 2.83
CA VAL A 101 -5.04 0.20 2.46
C VAL A 101 -5.40 -1.12 3.10
N HIS A 102 -5.67 -1.13 4.40
CA HIS A 102 -6.01 -2.35 5.12
C HIS A 102 -7.32 -2.97 4.60
N SER A 103 -8.36 -2.15 4.41
CA SER A 103 -9.66 -2.59 3.91
C SER A 103 -9.56 -3.23 2.52
N ILE A 104 -8.79 -2.61 1.62
CA ILE A 104 -8.55 -3.12 0.27
C ILE A 104 -7.81 -4.47 0.32
N MET A 105 -6.79 -4.60 1.18
CA MET A 105 -6.06 -5.85 1.33
C MET A 105 -6.93 -7.00 1.83
N ILE A 106 -7.76 -6.76 2.85
CA ILE A 106 -8.62 -7.83 3.38
C ILE A 106 -9.73 -8.19 2.40
N GLU A 107 -10.17 -7.27 1.56
CA GLU A 107 -11.13 -7.58 0.49
C GLU A 107 -10.52 -8.54 -0.55
N PHE A 108 -9.26 -8.32 -0.96
CA PHE A 108 -8.53 -9.32 -1.75
C PHE A 108 -8.41 -10.67 -1.03
N GLU A 109 -8.14 -10.68 0.28
CA GLU A 109 -8.10 -11.92 1.07
C GLU A 109 -9.46 -12.63 1.08
N ARG A 110 -10.57 -11.89 1.17
CA ARG A 110 -11.94 -12.41 1.14
C ARG A 110 -12.22 -13.10 -0.18
N LEU A 111 -11.99 -12.38 -1.28
CA LEU A 111 -12.30 -12.83 -2.64
C LEU A 111 -11.42 -14.00 -3.09
N LEU A 112 -10.19 -14.10 -2.57
CA LEU A 112 -9.22 -15.11 -2.99
C LEU A 112 -9.06 -16.25 -1.98
N HIS A 113 -9.78 -16.25 -0.85
CA HIS A 113 -9.73 -17.36 0.11
C HIS A 113 -10.10 -18.71 -0.56
N PRO A 114 -9.35 -19.81 -0.32
CA PRO A 114 -8.33 -20.01 0.71
C PRO A 114 -6.89 -19.69 0.28
N LEU A 115 -6.70 -19.02 -0.87
CA LEU A 115 -5.36 -18.64 -1.31
C LEU A 115 -4.73 -17.67 -0.32
N GLY A 116 -3.50 -17.97 0.04
CA GLY A 116 -2.72 -17.09 0.88
C GLY A 116 -2.06 -16.00 0.05
N LEU A 117 -2.36 -14.75 0.34
CA LEU A 117 -1.64 -13.61 -0.24
C LEU A 117 -0.48 -13.19 0.66
N ARG A 118 0.47 -12.48 0.07
CA ARG A 118 1.48 -11.71 0.79
C ARG A 118 1.58 -10.33 0.17
N TYR A 119 1.73 -9.32 1.02
CA TYR A 119 1.73 -7.91 0.65
C TYR A 119 3.03 -7.21 1.06
N GLY A 120 3.53 -6.36 0.16
CA GLY A 120 4.44 -5.28 0.46
C GLY A 120 3.72 -3.95 0.26
N ILE A 121 3.77 -3.09 1.26
CA ILE A 121 3.12 -1.78 1.25
C ILE A 121 4.21 -0.72 1.39
N GLY A 122 4.19 0.27 0.50
CA GLY A 122 5.10 1.40 0.52
C GLY A 122 4.34 2.70 0.56
N LEU A 123 4.58 3.52 1.58
CA LEU A 123 4.01 4.85 1.71
C LEU A 123 4.99 5.90 1.18
N GLY A 124 4.48 6.89 0.45
CA GLY A 124 5.22 8.08 0.05
C GLY A 124 4.76 8.65 -1.29
N ALA A 125 5.57 9.52 -1.87
CA ALA A 125 5.30 10.08 -3.19
C ALA A 125 5.46 9.04 -4.31
N ILE A 126 4.74 9.27 -5.41
CA ILE A 126 4.90 8.60 -6.70
C ILE A 126 5.24 9.61 -7.79
N GLN A 127 5.88 9.14 -8.85
CA GLN A 127 6.24 9.88 -10.04
C GLN A 127 5.58 9.19 -11.23
N ARG A 128 4.83 9.96 -12.02
CA ARG A 128 4.12 9.47 -13.21
C ARG A 128 4.96 9.75 -14.44
N MET A 129 5.27 8.71 -15.22
CA MET A 129 5.97 8.86 -16.50
C MET A 129 5.01 8.83 -17.70
N GLY A 130 3.71 8.60 -17.47
CA GLY A 130 2.71 8.40 -18.52
C GLY A 130 1.27 8.32 -17.99
N ALA A 131 0.53 7.31 -18.45
CA ALA A 131 -0.86 7.11 -18.08
C ALA A 131 -1.03 6.76 -16.59
N ASN A 132 -2.27 6.78 -16.12
CA ASN A 132 -2.60 6.42 -14.74
C ASN A 132 -2.61 4.90 -14.52
N ILE A 133 -1.49 4.24 -14.86
CA ILE A 133 -1.30 2.80 -14.84
C ILE A 133 -0.06 2.51 -13.98
N PRO A 134 -0.13 1.61 -12.97
CA PRO A 134 0.98 1.39 -12.04
C PRO A 134 2.31 1.00 -12.69
N ILE A 135 2.30 0.35 -13.86
CA ILE A 135 3.54 -0.07 -14.54
C ILE A 135 4.31 1.09 -15.17
N GLU A 136 3.66 2.23 -15.40
CA GLU A 136 4.26 3.46 -15.95
C GLU A 136 4.58 4.48 -14.84
N MET A 137 4.52 4.04 -13.58
CA MET A 137 4.81 4.84 -12.41
C MET A 137 6.06 4.35 -11.71
N ASP A 138 6.76 5.26 -11.06
CA ASP A 138 7.90 4.96 -10.19
C ASP A 138 7.84 5.83 -8.94
N GLY A 139 8.85 5.73 -8.07
CA GLY A 139 9.07 6.64 -6.97
C GLY A 139 9.23 5.95 -5.63
N PRO A 140 9.45 6.74 -4.56
CA PRO A 140 9.75 6.22 -3.24
C PRO A 140 8.72 5.21 -2.71
N ALA A 141 7.42 5.39 -2.98
CA ALA A 141 6.39 4.45 -2.57
C ALA A 141 6.55 3.07 -3.25
N PHE A 142 6.81 3.02 -4.57
CA PHE A 142 7.06 1.77 -5.31
C PHE A 142 8.33 1.06 -4.83
N HIS A 143 9.42 1.79 -4.61
CA HIS A 143 10.66 1.20 -4.09
C HIS A 143 10.46 0.59 -2.69
N ARG A 144 9.74 1.31 -1.81
CA ARG A 144 9.41 0.81 -0.46
C ARG A 144 8.50 -0.41 -0.50
N ALA A 145 7.47 -0.41 -1.34
CA ALA A 145 6.54 -1.54 -1.49
C ALA A 145 7.27 -2.79 -1.98
N ASN A 146 8.16 -2.65 -2.97
CA ASN A 146 9.02 -3.73 -3.45
C ASN A 146 9.95 -4.26 -2.36
N ALA A 147 10.63 -3.36 -1.63
CA ALA A 147 11.50 -3.75 -0.54
C ALA A 147 10.73 -4.45 0.60
N ALA A 148 9.50 -4.00 0.87
CA ALA A 148 8.62 -4.60 1.86
C ALA A 148 8.17 -6.00 1.44
N LEU A 149 7.75 -6.18 0.18
CA LEU A 149 7.35 -7.48 -0.35
C LEU A 149 8.51 -8.49 -0.29
N ASN A 150 9.71 -8.06 -0.69
CA ASN A 150 10.91 -8.89 -0.62
C ASN A 150 11.28 -9.26 0.81
N TYR A 151 11.15 -8.32 1.75
CA TYR A 151 11.35 -8.58 3.17
C TYR A 151 10.32 -9.60 3.70
N ALA A 152 9.04 -9.46 3.34
CA ALA A 152 7.99 -10.40 3.72
C ALA A 152 8.22 -11.80 3.13
N LYS A 153 8.70 -11.89 1.88
CA LYS A 153 9.10 -13.15 1.22
C LYS A 153 10.23 -13.84 2.01
N LYS A 154 11.29 -13.10 2.33
CA LYS A 154 12.47 -13.62 3.05
C LYS A 154 12.14 -14.08 4.46
N ASN A 155 11.33 -13.33 5.20
CA ASN A 155 11.01 -13.58 6.61
C ASN A 155 9.71 -14.39 6.81
N ARG A 156 9.11 -14.90 5.73
CA ARG A 156 7.86 -15.68 5.75
C ARG A 156 6.68 -14.93 6.42
N LEU A 157 6.67 -13.61 6.29
CA LEU A 157 5.58 -12.75 6.77
C LEU A 157 4.46 -12.67 5.72
N ARG A 158 3.27 -12.29 6.18
CA ARG A 158 2.09 -12.02 5.33
C ARG A 158 2.09 -10.59 4.80
N VAL A 159 2.51 -9.63 5.62
CA VAL A 159 2.51 -8.22 5.27
C VAL A 159 3.80 -7.59 5.77
N ASN A 160 4.36 -6.69 4.99
CA ASN A 160 5.31 -5.71 5.50
C ASN A 160 4.93 -4.33 4.97
N PHE A 161 5.00 -3.34 5.84
CA PHE A 161 4.70 -1.94 5.60
C PHE A 161 5.98 -1.12 5.75
N ARG A 162 6.22 -0.17 4.85
CA ARG A 162 7.39 0.71 4.87
C ARG A 162 7.02 2.15 4.51
N SER A 163 7.58 3.10 5.24
CA SER A 163 7.39 4.53 5.06
C SER A 163 8.70 5.28 5.31
N THR A 164 8.63 6.61 5.43
CA THR A 164 9.73 7.44 5.95
C THR A 164 9.78 7.45 7.48
N ASP A 165 8.67 7.13 8.15
CA ASP A 165 8.56 7.07 9.61
C ASP A 165 8.81 5.63 10.09
N GLN A 166 10.01 5.38 10.61
CA GLN A 166 10.41 4.06 11.09
C GLN A 166 9.62 3.61 12.33
N GLN A 167 9.11 4.54 13.13
CA GLN A 167 8.32 4.23 14.31
C GLN A 167 6.90 3.80 13.90
N LEU A 168 6.30 4.49 12.93
CA LEU A 168 5.08 4.07 12.26
C LEU A 168 5.24 2.66 11.67
N ASP A 169 6.32 2.42 10.93
CA ASP A 169 6.61 1.11 10.34
C ASP A 169 6.67 0.02 11.40
N LEU A 170 7.37 0.27 12.51
CA LEU A 170 7.49 -0.69 13.61
C LEU A 170 6.12 -1.04 14.20
N TYR A 171 5.29 -0.05 14.49
CA TYR A 171 3.96 -0.29 15.08
C TYR A 171 3.03 -1.04 14.15
N ILE A 172 2.89 -0.58 12.90
CA ILE A 172 2.01 -1.22 11.91
C ILE A 172 2.45 -2.65 11.65
N ASN A 173 3.75 -2.89 11.45
CA ASN A 173 4.26 -4.24 11.20
C ASN A 173 4.09 -5.17 12.40
N THR A 174 4.20 -4.66 13.63
CA THR A 174 3.97 -5.45 14.85
C THR A 174 2.51 -5.89 14.93
N VAL A 175 1.56 -4.98 14.72
CA VAL A 175 0.13 -5.30 14.72
C VAL A 175 -0.21 -6.31 13.62
N TYR A 176 0.28 -6.10 12.39
CA TYR A 176 0.09 -7.07 11.32
C TYR A 176 0.67 -8.44 11.67
N THR A 177 1.88 -8.50 12.22
CA THR A 177 2.51 -9.78 12.59
C THR A 177 1.66 -10.55 13.60
N LEU A 178 1.16 -9.89 14.64
CA LEU A 178 0.31 -10.51 15.65
C LEU A 178 -1.05 -10.94 15.08
N MET A 179 -1.71 -10.07 14.32
CA MET A 179 -2.99 -10.35 13.69
C MET A 179 -2.91 -11.55 12.74
N TYR A 180 -1.88 -11.63 11.88
CA TYR A 180 -1.71 -12.78 11.00
C TYR A 180 -1.27 -14.05 11.72
N ALA A 181 -0.61 -13.94 12.89
CA ALA A 181 -0.34 -15.09 13.74
C ALA A 181 -1.64 -15.69 14.31
N ILE A 182 -2.61 -14.84 14.65
CA ILE A 182 -3.97 -15.25 15.07
C ILE A 182 -4.74 -15.84 13.88
N LYS A 183 -4.89 -15.08 12.79
CA LYS A 183 -5.65 -15.48 11.59
C LYS A 183 -5.13 -16.79 10.97
N LYS A 184 -3.84 -17.10 11.11
CA LYS A 184 -3.25 -18.37 10.62
C LYS A 184 -3.91 -19.61 11.23
N ARG A 185 -4.53 -19.50 12.41
CA ARG A 185 -5.20 -20.62 13.10
C ARG A 185 -6.68 -20.76 12.74
N TRP A 186 -7.23 -19.84 11.95
CA TRP A 186 -8.65 -19.84 11.65
C TRP A 186 -9.03 -20.99 10.71
N SER A 187 -10.15 -21.62 11.02
CA SER A 187 -10.81 -22.54 10.10
C SER A 187 -11.51 -21.77 8.97
N THR A 188 -11.83 -22.46 7.88
CA THR A 188 -12.67 -21.91 6.81
C THR A 188 -14.03 -21.41 7.34
N ILE A 189 -14.59 -22.11 8.35
CA ILE A 189 -15.87 -21.73 8.98
C ILE A 189 -15.69 -20.41 9.75
N THR A 190 -14.64 -20.31 10.57
CA THR A 190 -14.30 -19.09 11.31
C THR A 190 -14.09 -17.91 10.36
N PHE A 191 -13.34 -18.09 9.28
CA PHE A 191 -13.09 -17.04 8.29
C PHE A 191 -14.40 -16.55 7.66
N LYS A 192 -15.29 -17.46 7.25
CA LYS A 192 -16.62 -17.11 6.71
C LYS A 192 -17.47 -16.35 7.73
N ARG A 193 -17.48 -16.80 8.99
CA ARG A 193 -18.22 -16.14 10.08
C ARG A 193 -17.66 -14.76 10.41
N TYR A 194 -16.35 -14.57 10.35
CA TYR A 194 -15.71 -13.27 10.54
C TYR A 194 -16.24 -12.26 9.52
N TRP A 195 -16.29 -12.63 8.23
CA TRP A 195 -16.82 -11.75 7.18
C TRP A 195 -18.31 -11.49 7.33
N ARG A 196 -19.11 -12.53 7.54
CA ARG A 196 -20.56 -12.40 7.78
C ARG A 196 -20.85 -11.52 8.99
N TYR A 197 -20.04 -11.61 10.04
CA TYR A 197 -20.17 -10.78 11.22
C TYR A 197 -19.84 -9.32 10.92
N LYS A 198 -18.79 -9.03 10.13
CA LYS A 198 -18.49 -7.65 9.68
C LYS A 198 -19.62 -7.05 8.84
N GLU A 199 -20.28 -7.86 8.00
CA GLU A 199 -21.38 -7.42 7.14
C GLU A 199 -22.70 -7.24 7.90
N LEU A 200 -23.03 -8.16 8.81
CA LEU A 200 -24.34 -8.22 9.47
C LEU A 200 -24.37 -7.56 10.86
N GLY A 201 -23.21 -7.45 11.51
CA GLY A 201 -22.98 -6.77 12.79
C GLY A 201 -23.40 -7.54 14.04
N THR A 202 -24.10 -8.69 13.94
CA THR A 202 -24.58 -9.43 15.12
C THR A 202 -24.45 -10.94 14.95
N TYR A 203 -24.20 -11.65 16.05
CA TYR A 203 -24.14 -13.12 16.04
C TYR A 203 -25.48 -13.77 15.63
N HIS A 204 -26.60 -13.14 16.00
CA HIS A 204 -27.95 -13.61 15.65
C HIS A 204 -28.15 -13.61 14.13
N LYS A 205 -27.88 -12.49 13.45
CA LYS A 205 -28.02 -12.43 11.99
C LYS A 205 -27.13 -13.44 11.26
N VAL A 206 -25.91 -13.68 11.75
CA VAL A 206 -25.01 -14.70 11.17
C VAL A 206 -25.56 -16.11 11.41
N ALA A 207 -26.10 -16.36 12.60
CA ALA A 207 -26.70 -17.64 12.97
C ALA A 207 -27.94 -17.95 12.14
N ASP A 208 -28.82 -16.95 11.95
CA ASP A 208 -30.02 -17.06 11.11
C ASP A 208 -29.66 -17.40 9.66
N LEU A 209 -28.61 -16.76 9.11
CA LEU A 209 -28.10 -17.04 7.76
C LEU A 209 -27.52 -18.46 7.63
N GLU A 210 -26.92 -18.99 8.69
CA GLU A 210 -26.25 -20.29 8.70
C GLU A 210 -27.13 -21.46 9.15
N GLY A 211 -28.30 -21.19 9.74
CA GLY A 211 -29.14 -22.23 10.35
C GLY A 211 -28.51 -22.88 11.57
N VAL A 212 -27.75 -22.11 12.36
CA VAL A 212 -27.07 -22.58 13.59
C VAL A 212 -27.49 -21.74 14.80
N SER A 213 -27.05 -22.09 16.01
CA SER A 213 -27.31 -21.25 17.19
C SER A 213 -26.40 -20.01 17.22
N PRO A 214 -26.88 -18.86 17.75
CA PRO A 214 -26.03 -17.69 18.00
C PRO A 214 -24.81 -18.01 18.88
N GLN A 215 -24.98 -18.93 19.83
CA GLN A 215 -23.91 -19.42 20.70
C GLN A 215 -22.80 -20.11 19.88
N ALA A 216 -23.13 -20.95 18.90
CA ALA A 216 -22.15 -21.61 18.05
C ALA A 216 -21.34 -20.61 17.20
N VAL A 217 -21.98 -19.52 16.75
CA VAL A 217 -21.29 -18.42 16.06
C VAL A 217 -20.35 -17.69 17.02
N TRP A 218 -20.84 -17.34 18.21
CA TRP A 218 -20.05 -16.66 19.23
C TRP A 218 -18.84 -17.49 19.65
N ASP A 219 -19.00 -18.77 19.97
CA ASP A 219 -17.90 -19.68 20.35
C ASP A 219 -16.85 -19.74 19.24
N SER A 220 -17.31 -19.86 17.99
CA SER A 220 -16.43 -19.90 16.82
C SER A 220 -15.61 -18.62 16.61
N LEU A 221 -16.18 -17.45 16.89
CA LEU A 221 -15.50 -16.16 16.74
C LEU A 221 -14.62 -15.84 17.95
N ARG A 222 -15.11 -16.13 19.16
CA ARG A 222 -14.39 -15.94 20.42
C ARG A 222 -13.15 -16.81 20.49
N ASN A 223 -13.28 -18.11 20.23
CA ASN A 223 -12.14 -19.04 20.29
C ASN A 223 -11.08 -18.74 19.22
N ALA A 224 -11.46 -18.00 18.18
CA ALA A 224 -10.58 -17.55 17.13
C ALA A 224 -10.01 -16.15 17.36
N HIS A 225 -10.40 -15.44 18.43
CA HIS A 225 -10.06 -14.03 18.66
C HIS A 225 -10.48 -13.12 17.49
N ALA A 226 -11.59 -13.43 16.83
CA ALA A 226 -12.02 -12.72 15.63
C ALA A 226 -12.42 -11.27 15.94
N THR A 227 -13.06 -11.00 17.07
CA THR A 227 -13.40 -9.64 17.51
C THR A 227 -12.16 -8.83 17.88
N ASP A 228 -11.15 -9.47 18.50
CA ASP A 228 -9.88 -8.82 18.82
C ASP A 228 -9.13 -8.44 17.54
N VAL A 229 -9.19 -9.30 16.52
CA VAL A 229 -8.67 -9.00 15.19
C VAL A 229 -9.40 -7.80 14.58
N ILE A 230 -10.75 -7.77 14.58
CA ILE A 230 -11.52 -6.62 14.07
C ILE A 230 -11.11 -5.32 14.75
N ALA A 231 -10.98 -5.30 16.08
CA ALA A 231 -10.54 -4.13 16.82
C ALA A 231 -9.11 -3.70 16.43
N ALA A 232 -8.20 -4.65 16.19
CA ALA A 232 -6.85 -4.35 15.73
C ALA A 232 -6.83 -3.78 14.30
N GLU A 233 -7.69 -4.28 13.40
CA GLU A 233 -7.87 -3.75 12.05
C GLU A 233 -8.35 -2.28 12.09
N GLU A 234 -9.36 -2.00 12.92
CA GLU A 234 -9.87 -0.64 13.15
C GLU A 234 -8.80 0.29 13.73
N ALA A 235 -8.02 -0.19 14.70
CA ALA A 235 -6.92 0.57 15.29
C ALA A 235 -5.86 0.96 14.25
N VAL A 236 -5.48 0.04 13.34
CA VAL A 236 -4.55 0.33 12.24
C VAL A 236 -5.12 1.40 11.31
N MET A 237 -6.38 1.28 10.90
CA MET A 237 -7.02 2.25 10.00
C MET A 237 -7.12 3.64 10.64
N ASN A 238 -7.56 3.71 11.89
CA ASN A 238 -7.69 4.97 12.64
C ASN A 238 -6.32 5.62 12.90
N PHE A 239 -5.30 4.81 13.21
CA PHE A 239 -3.94 5.32 13.41
C PHE A 239 -3.36 5.91 12.12
N LEU A 240 -3.54 5.23 10.98
CA LEU A 240 -3.14 5.76 9.67
C LEU A 240 -3.92 7.03 9.33
N ALA A 241 -5.22 7.09 9.60
CA ALA A 241 -6.03 8.30 9.38
C ALA A 241 -5.51 9.49 10.18
N THR A 242 -5.26 9.29 11.48
CA THR A 242 -4.71 10.32 12.36
C THR A 242 -3.34 10.80 11.87
N LYS A 243 -2.48 9.86 11.45
CA LYS A 243 -1.15 10.18 10.91
C LYS A 243 -1.23 10.96 9.60
N MET A 244 -2.15 10.62 8.68
CA MET A 244 -2.31 11.36 7.44
C MET A 244 -2.84 12.78 7.67
N VAL A 245 -3.74 12.97 8.64
CA VAL A 245 -4.21 14.31 9.02
C VAL A 245 -3.08 15.15 9.61
N ALA A 246 -2.26 14.59 10.50
CA ALA A 246 -1.12 15.30 11.08
C ALA A 246 -0.10 15.72 9.99
N LEU A 247 0.21 14.83 9.05
CA LEU A 247 1.11 15.14 7.93
C LEU A 247 0.57 16.25 7.01
N GLY A 248 -0.75 16.37 6.85
CA GLY A 248 -1.36 17.46 6.08
C GLY A 248 -1.51 18.77 6.86
N ALA A 249 -1.50 18.72 8.20
CA ALA A 249 -1.60 19.91 9.05
C ALA A 249 -0.26 20.66 9.16
N ASP A 250 0.86 19.94 9.21
CA ASP A 250 2.21 20.53 9.25
C ASP A 250 2.53 21.34 7.98
N GLU A 251 1.84 21.08 6.86
CA GLU A 251 2.01 21.84 5.61
C GLU A 251 1.28 23.20 5.59
N ALA A 252 0.23 23.37 6.40
CA ALA A 252 -0.60 24.58 6.40
C ALA A 252 0.03 25.73 7.20
N ASP A 253 0.89 25.43 8.17
CA ASP A 253 1.52 26.42 9.06
C ASP A 253 2.79 27.05 8.44
N ASP A 254 3.43 26.38 7.47
CA ASP A 254 4.64 26.86 6.77
C ASP A 254 4.34 27.77 5.55
N GLN A 255 3.05 27.99 5.22
CA GLN A 255 2.63 28.86 4.11
C GLN A 255 2.12 30.25 4.54
N SER A 256 2.39 30.67 5.79
CA SER A 256 2.06 32.04 6.24
C SER A 256 3.10 33.04 5.70
N PRO A 257 2.72 34.04 4.87
CA PRO A 257 3.68 35.04 4.40
C PRO A 257 3.98 36.03 5.53
N GLY A 258 5.25 36.05 5.96
CA GLY A 258 5.85 37.16 6.71
C GLY A 258 6.37 38.26 5.78
#